data_AF-A0A925M1E4-F1
#
_entry.id   AF-A0A925M1E4-F1
#
_cell.length_a   1.000
_cell.length_b   1.000
_cell.length_c   1.000
_cell.angle_alpha   90.00
_cell.angle_beta   90.00
_cell.angle_gamma   90.00
#
_symmetry.space_group_name_H-M   'P 1'
#
loop_
_entity.id
_entity.type
_entity.pdbx_description
1 polymer ?
#
loop_
_entity_poly.entity_id
_entity_poly.type
_entity_poly.pdbx_seq_one_letter_code
_entity_poly.pdbx_strand_id
1 'polypeptide(L)'
;MRLNFATPLIMTTLILSSGWMSGCRGSAQLQAQNVPPPAGSPRPSIAPKASRPSPVDPTLLKQSWEAYRQRFIQADGRVIDWESDARSTSEGQAYAMLRSVMIDDPKTFELTLTWAEKNLRRSDRPSDTLWSWKWGRYAKKQWGILDRNFASDADVDAITALILASRRWKRPDYLSLAQTKLRDLWALSIIPVGNQRYLLPGPREAFQQPTKLLLNPSYFSPAAFRLFAQVDRTHDWLSLVDSSYQVLEGSASLSTLKLPSDWLALDTETKQFQPLLGTEPVFSRYGFDAYRVWWRLALDATWYGEPRAKRYLQ
;
A
#
# COMPACT_ATOMS: atom_id res chain seq x y z
N MET A 1 3.18 -24.47 -1.77
CA MET A 1 2.92 -24.09 -3.18
C MET A 1 4.25 -23.64 -3.80
N ARG A 2 4.68 -24.21 -4.93
CA ARG A 2 5.87 -23.75 -5.67
C ARG A 2 5.41 -22.95 -6.89
N LEU A 3 6.11 -21.87 -7.22
CA LEU A 3 5.92 -21.09 -8.44
C LEU A 3 7.18 -21.23 -9.29
N ASN A 4 7.05 -21.72 -10.52
CA ASN A 4 8.13 -21.85 -11.50
C ASN A 4 7.90 -20.87 -12.66
N PHE A 5 8.96 -20.26 -13.17
CA PHE A 5 8.98 -19.47 -14.40
C PHE A 5 10.25 -19.80 -15.18
N ALA A 6 10.16 -20.02 -16.50
CA ALA A 6 11.30 -20.36 -17.34
C ALA A 6 11.12 -19.98 -18.84
N THR A 7 11.72 -18.85 -19.22
CA THR A 7 12.43 -18.57 -20.51
C THR A 7 11.70 -18.59 -21.89
N PRO A 8 12.25 -17.92 -22.94
CA PRO A 8 11.44 -17.32 -24.03
C PRO A 8 11.99 -17.50 -25.48
N LEU A 9 11.33 -16.87 -26.48
CA LEU A 9 11.84 -16.39 -27.80
C LEU A 9 10.74 -15.51 -28.47
N ILE A 10 10.90 -14.65 -29.49
CA ILE A 10 12.02 -14.28 -30.40
C ILE A 10 12.12 -12.72 -30.56
N MET A 11 12.28 -12.19 -31.78
CA MET A 11 12.33 -10.78 -32.25
C MET A 11 10.93 -10.30 -32.74
N THR A 12 10.62 -9.07 -33.20
CA THR A 12 11.34 -8.17 -34.13
C THR A 12 10.71 -6.74 -34.19
N THR A 13 11.54 -5.69 -34.37
CA THR A 13 11.37 -4.37 -35.10
C THR A 13 9.99 -3.68 -35.24
N LEU A 14 9.80 -2.34 -35.25
CA LEU A 14 10.52 -1.09 -34.88
C LEU A 14 9.58 0.11 -35.21
N ILE A 15 10.07 1.37 -35.10
CA ILE A 15 9.53 2.66 -35.63
C ILE A 15 8.67 3.49 -34.67
N LEU A 16 8.91 4.81 -34.74
CA LEU A 16 8.32 5.90 -33.94
C LEU A 16 7.31 6.71 -34.78
N SER A 17 6.39 7.41 -34.11
CA SER A 17 6.19 8.85 -34.40
C SER A 17 5.46 9.56 -33.26
N SER A 18 5.88 10.80 -32.95
CA SER A 18 5.28 11.68 -31.94
C SER A 18 4.10 12.48 -32.50
N GLY A 19 3.25 13.01 -31.59
CA GLY A 19 2.16 13.92 -31.94
C GLY A 19 1.65 14.68 -30.72
N TRP A 20 2.26 15.83 -30.41
CA TRP A 20 1.75 16.78 -29.40
C TRP A 20 0.90 17.85 -30.09
N MET A 21 -0.22 18.25 -29.49
CA MET A 21 -0.76 19.61 -29.65
C MET A 21 -1.63 20.01 -28.46
N SER A 22 -1.33 21.16 -27.87
CA SER A 22 -2.12 21.82 -26.82
C SER A 22 -3.06 22.86 -27.44
N GLY A 23 -4.25 23.13 -26.88
CA GLY A 23 -5.17 24.07 -27.52
C GLY A 23 -6.40 24.54 -26.74
N CYS A 24 -6.19 25.38 -25.72
CA CYS A 24 -7.13 26.42 -25.24
C CYS A 24 -8.51 26.03 -24.64
N ARG A 25 -9.06 27.00 -23.90
CA ARG A 25 -10.40 26.97 -23.26
C ARG A 25 -11.38 27.82 -24.07
N GLY A 26 -12.67 27.45 -24.05
CA GLY A 26 -13.75 28.31 -24.52
C GLY A 26 -15.00 28.12 -23.65
N SER A 27 -15.38 29.15 -22.91
CA SER A 27 -16.60 29.14 -22.08
C SER A 27 -17.75 29.82 -22.82
N ALA A 28 -18.86 29.12 -22.99
CA ALA A 28 -20.10 29.64 -23.57
C ALA A 28 -21.29 29.38 -22.63
N GLN A 29 -22.28 30.27 -22.64
CA GLN A 29 -23.42 30.23 -21.72
C GLN A 29 -24.55 29.33 -22.23
N LEU A 30 -25.35 28.82 -21.29
CA LEU A 30 -26.52 27.98 -21.56
C LEU A 30 -27.63 28.77 -22.27
N GLN A 31 -28.19 28.19 -23.33
CA GLN A 31 -29.55 28.50 -23.81
C GLN A 31 -30.38 27.22 -23.73
N ALA A 32 -31.62 27.33 -23.26
CA ALA A 32 -32.52 26.18 -23.13
C ALA A 32 -33.03 25.74 -24.50
N GLN A 33 -33.04 24.43 -24.75
CA GLN A 33 -33.67 23.82 -25.92
C GLN A 33 -34.67 22.74 -25.46
N ASN A 34 -35.70 22.51 -26.28
CA ASN A 34 -36.85 21.69 -25.91
C ASN A 34 -36.48 20.22 -25.66
N VAL A 35 -36.99 19.66 -24.57
CA VAL A 35 -36.77 18.26 -24.19
C VAL A 35 -37.81 17.37 -24.90
N PRO A 36 -37.40 16.37 -25.72
CA PRO A 36 -38.32 15.39 -26.29
C PRO A 36 -38.82 14.39 -25.24
N PRO A 37 -39.96 13.71 -25.46
CA PRO A 37 -40.53 12.77 -24.50
C PRO A 37 -39.60 11.57 -24.21
N PRO A 38 -39.72 10.94 -23.03
CA PRO A 38 -38.78 9.91 -22.59
C PRO A 38 -38.81 8.66 -23.48
N ALA A 39 -37.62 8.24 -23.92
CA ALA A 39 -37.45 6.96 -24.58
C ALA A 39 -37.71 5.79 -23.61
N GLY A 40 -38.12 4.64 -24.17
CA GLY A 40 -38.56 3.47 -23.40
C GLY A 40 -37.47 2.82 -22.54
N SER A 41 -37.91 1.92 -21.65
CA SER A 41 -37.12 1.26 -20.62
C SER A 41 -35.75 0.76 -21.12
N PRO A 42 -34.63 1.05 -20.42
CA PRO A 42 -33.32 0.60 -20.84
C PRO A 42 -33.25 -0.94 -20.85
N ARG A 43 -32.81 -1.51 -21.98
CA ARG A 43 -32.45 -2.93 -22.02
C ARG A 43 -31.35 -3.20 -20.98
N PRO A 44 -31.37 -4.35 -20.29
CA PRO A 44 -30.29 -4.72 -19.37
C PRO A 44 -28.97 -4.75 -20.12
N SER A 45 -28.04 -3.88 -19.72
CA SER A 45 -26.67 -3.89 -20.25
C SER A 45 -26.01 -5.19 -19.83
N ILE A 46 -25.68 -6.04 -20.82
CA ILE A 46 -24.84 -7.21 -20.57
C ILE A 46 -23.43 -6.68 -20.33
N ALA A 47 -23.09 -6.49 -19.05
CA ALA A 47 -21.73 -6.11 -18.65
C ALA A 47 -20.74 -7.08 -19.31
N PRO A 48 -19.70 -6.58 -20.02
CA PRO A 48 -18.77 -7.45 -20.72
C PRO A 48 -18.10 -8.36 -19.69
N LYS A 49 -18.23 -9.69 -19.88
CA LYS A 49 -17.52 -10.67 -19.04
C LYS A 49 -16.05 -10.29 -19.01
N ALA A 50 -15.53 -9.98 -17.82
CA ALA A 50 -14.15 -9.55 -17.64
C ALA A 50 -13.21 -10.54 -18.34
N SER A 51 -12.60 -10.10 -19.43
CA SER A 51 -11.62 -10.88 -20.17
C SER A 51 -10.48 -11.23 -19.22
N ARG A 52 -9.99 -12.48 -19.26
CA ARG A 52 -8.75 -12.82 -18.55
C ARG A 52 -7.69 -11.78 -18.91
N PRO A 53 -7.02 -11.14 -17.93
CA PRO A 53 -6.02 -10.13 -18.25
C PRO A 53 -4.95 -10.78 -19.12
N SER A 54 -4.59 -10.11 -20.22
CA SER A 54 -3.50 -10.53 -21.08
C SER A 54 -2.22 -10.69 -20.24
N PRO A 55 -1.33 -11.66 -20.56
CA PRO A 55 -0.04 -11.74 -19.91
C PRO A 55 0.69 -10.39 -19.98
N VAL A 56 1.05 -9.84 -18.83
CA VAL A 56 1.79 -8.58 -18.78
C VAL A 56 3.17 -8.81 -19.39
N ASP A 57 3.54 -8.01 -20.38
CA ASP A 57 4.83 -8.11 -21.06
C ASP A 57 5.99 -7.97 -20.04
N PRO A 58 6.87 -8.98 -19.90
CA PRO A 58 8.05 -8.91 -19.05
C PRO A 58 9.01 -7.77 -19.44
N THR A 59 9.01 -7.36 -20.71
CA THR A 59 9.83 -6.26 -21.23
C THR A 59 9.36 -4.93 -20.66
N LEU A 60 8.05 -4.64 -20.73
CA LEU A 60 7.41 -3.48 -20.10
C LEU A 60 7.64 -3.45 -18.59
N LEU A 61 7.51 -4.59 -17.89
CA LEU A 61 7.79 -4.66 -16.44
C LEU A 61 9.26 -4.32 -16.12
N LYS A 62 10.21 -4.86 -16.88
CA LYS A 62 11.63 -4.57 -16.72
C LYS A 62 11.95 -3.10 -17.01
N GLN A 63 11.44 -2.55 -18.12
CA GLN A 63 11.63 -1.14 -18.49
C GLN A 63 11.03 -0.20 -17.44
N SER A 64 9.83 -0.50 -16.92
CA SER A 64 9.20 0.27 -15.85
C SER A 64 10.01 0.22 -14.55
N TRP A 65 10.61 -0.93 -14.21
CA TRP A 65 11.52 -1.05 -13.06
C TRP A 65 12.81 -0.25 -13.27
N GLU A 66 13.44 -0.35 -14.45
CA GLU A 66 14.68 0.35 -14.75
C GLU A 66 14.51 1.87 -14.74
N ALA A 67 13.41 2.37 -15.33
CA ALA A 67 13.05 3.79 -15.27
C ALA A 67 12.77 4.26 -13.83
N TYR A 68 12.02 3.49 -13.03
CA TYR A 68 11.77 3.80 -11.62
C TYR A 68 13.07 3.84 -10.81
N ARG A 69 13.93 2.83 -10.97
CA ARG A 69 15.23 2.75 -10.28
C ARG A 69 16.14 3.93 -10.64
N GLN A 70 16.25 4.27 -11.92
CA GLN A 70 17.04 5.43 -12.37
C GLN A 70 16.48 6.78 -11.89
N ARG A 71 15.15 6.94 -11.84
CA ARG A 71 14.50 8.20 -11.49
C ARG A 71 14.45 8.45 -9.98
N PHE A 72 14.27 7.40 -9.17
CA PHE A 72 13.91 7.53 -7.75
C PHE A 72 14.89 6.87 -6.77
N ILE A 73 15.77 5.94 -7.19
CA ILE A 73 16.71 5.25 -6.29
C ILE A 73 18.13 5.79 -6.50
N GLN A 74 18.71 6.41 -5.47
CA GLN A 74 20.10 6.86 -5.47
C GLN A 74 21.09 5.70 -5.35
N ALA A 75 22.36 5.96 -5.69
CA ALA A 75 23.44 4.99 -5.66
C ALA A 75 23.78 4.42 -4.26
N ASP A 76 23.28 5.03 -3.18
CA ASP A 76 23.40 4.54 -1.79
C ASP A 76 22.19 3.70 -1.32
N GLY A 77 21.15 3.56 -2.15
CA GLY A 77 19.90 2.85 -1.82
C GLY A 77 18.75 3.75 -1.37
N ARG A 78 18.95 5.07 -1.35
CA ARG A 78 17.90 6.03 -0.96
C ARG A 78 16.81 6.15 -2.03
N VAL A 79 15.57 5.91 -1.66
CA VAL A 79 14.38 6.24 -2.46
C VAL A 79 14.01 7.70 -2.19
N ILE A 80 13.87 8.51 -3.23
CA ILE A 80 13.55 9.95 -3.12
C ILE A 80 12.20 10.26 -3.77
N ASP A 81 11.35 10.94 -3.00
CA ASP A 81 10.25 11.76 -3.50
C ASP A 81 10.80 13.15 -3.85
N TRP A 82 10.89 13.44 -5.15
CA TRP A 82 11.41 14.71 -5.67
C TRP A 82 10.42 15.87 -5.62
N GLU A 83 9.14 15.59 -5.38
CA GLU A 83 8.07 16.58 -5.33
C GLU A 83 7.85 17.06 -3.89
N SER A 84 8.17 16.23 -2.89
CA SER A 84 8.28 16.63 -1.47
C SER A 84 9.72 16.99 -1.06
N ASP A 85 10.31 18.08 -1.55
CA ASP A 85 11.63 18.60 -1.09
C ASP A 85 12.79 17.58 -1.10
N ALA A 86 12.78 16.62 -2.02
CA ALA A 86 13.71 15.49 -2.06
C ALA A 86 13.74 14.67 -0.75
N ARG A 87 12.57 14.44 -0.14
CA ARG A 87 12.33 13.60 1.05
C ARG A 87 12.40 12.10 0.73
N SER A 88 12.55 11.28 1.76
CA SER A 88 12.36 9.82 1.73
C SER A 88 11.34 9.40 2.78
N THR A 89 10.59 8.34 2.49
CA THR A 89 9.69 7.70 3.44
C THR A 89 10.04 6.23 3.64
N SER A 90 9.62 5.65 4.76
CA SER A 90 9.67 4.19 4.96
C SER A 90 8.88 3.46 3.86
N GLU A 91 7.71 4.00 3.49
CA GLU A 91 6.85 3.50 2.40
C GLU A 91 7.63 3.43 1.07
N GLY A 92 8.38 4.48 0.72
CA GLY A 92 9.21 4.52 -0.48
C GLY A 92 10.27 3.41 -0.50
N GLN A 93 10.99 3.20 0.61
CA GLN A 93 11.94 2.09 0.74
C GLN A 93 11.25 0.72 0.62
N ALA A 94 10.11 0.54 1.29
CA ALA A 94 9.37 -0.72 1.29
C ALA A 94 8.83 -1.07 -0.11
N TYR A 95 8.31 -0.10 -0.86
CA TYR A 95 7.90 -0.29 -2.25
C TYR A 95 9.06 -0.62 -3.18
N ALA A 96 10.24 0.01 -3.00
CA ALA A 96 11.43 -0.33 -3.77
C ALA A 96 11.90 -1.77 -3.48
N MET A 97 11.84 -2.21 -2.22
CA MET A 97 12.14 -3.60 -1.84
C MET A 97 11.12 -4.60 -2.41
N LEU A 98 9.81 -4.32 -2.31
CA LEU A 98 8.77 -5.17 -2.91
C LEU A 98 8.95 -5.32 -4.42
N ARG A 99 9.17 -4.21 -5.14
CA ARG A 99 9.44 -4.23 -6.58
C ARG A 99 10.71 -5.04 -6.89
N SER A 100 11.79 -4.83 -6.14
CA SER A 100 13.07 -5.54 -6.31
C SER A 100 12.92 -7.06 -6.17
N VAL A 101 12.18 -7.56 -5.17
CA VAL A 101 11.98 -9.02 -5.01
C VAL A 101 11.00 -9.63 -6.02
N MET A 102 10.02 -8.85 -6.49
CA MET A 102 9.10 -9.29 -7.54
C MET A 102 9.80 -9.41 -8.91
N ILE A 103 10.71 -8.48 -9.25
CA ILE A 103 11.43 -8.43 -10.53
C ILE A 103 12.78 -9.19 -10.54
N ASP A 104 13.14 -9.84 -9.44
CA ASP A 104 14.41 -10.58 -9.24
C ASP A 104 15.69 -9.72 -9.27
N ASP A 105 15.64 -8.56 -8.61
CA ASP A 105 16.78 -7.64 -8.43
C ASP A 105 17.30 -7.68 -6.97
N PRO A 106 18.07 -8.71 -6.57
CA PRO A 106 18.62 -8.80 -5.22
C PRO A 106 19.59 -7.67 -4.88
N LYS A 107 20.26 -7.08 -5.90
CA LYS A 107 21.22 -5.99 -5.69
C LYS A 107 20.52 -4.72 -5.24
N THR A 108 19.43 -4.32 -5.91
CA THR A 108 18.66 -3.14 -5.50
C THR A 108 17.88 -3.39 -4.21
N PHE A 109 17.43 -4.64 -3.97
CA PHE A 109 16.82 -5.02 -2.69
C PHE A 109 17.80 -4.81 -1.52
N GLU A 110 18.99 -5.39 -1.59
CA GLU A 110 19.97 -5.32 -0.50
C GLU A 110 20.45 -3.88 -0.28
N LEU A 111 20.61 -3.10 -1.34
CA LEU A 111 20.99 -1.69 -1.27
C LEU A 111 19.89 -0.83 -0.59
N THR A 112 18.62 -0.98 -1.00
CA THR A 112 17.49 -0.22 -0.43
C THR A 112 17.16 -0.61 1.02
N LEU A 113 17.29 -1.89 1.37
CA LEU A 113 17.24 -2.40 2.74
C LEU A 113 18.37 -1.83 3.60
N THR A 114 19.61 -1.90 3.12
CA THR A 114 20.80 -1.40 3.83
C THR A 114 20.66 0.10 4.12
N TRP A 115 20.14 0.88 3.16
CA TRP A 115 19.88 2.29 3.37
C TRP A 115 18.82 2.53 4.46
N ALA A 116 17.72 1.79 4.43
CA ALA A 116 16.62 1.93 5.37
C ALA A 116 17.05 1.58 6.82
N GLU A 117 17.72 0.44 7.03
CA GLU A 117 18.26 0.04 8.33
C GLU A 117 19.29 1.03 8.89
N LYS A 118 20.06 1.70 8.03
CA LYS A 118 21.07 2.69 8.43
C LYS A 118 20.48 4.08 8.74
N ASN A 119 19.45 4.52 8.01
CA ASN A 119 18.99 5.91 8.02
C ASN A 119 17.60 6.11 8.63
N LEU A 120 16.71 5.11 8.56
CA LEU A 120 15.34 5.19 9.09
C LEU A 120 15.18 4.50 10.44
N ARG A 121 16.08 3.60 10.85
CA ARG A 121 15.94 2.86 12.11
C ARG A 121 15.81 3.82 13.30
N ARG A 122 14.76 3.61 14.10
CA ARG A 122 14.41 4.44 15.25
C ARG A 122 15.43 4.25 16.38
N SER A 123 15.76 5.34 17.07
CA SER A 123 16.69 5.36 18.21
C SER A 123 15.98 5.72 19.54
N ASP A 124 14.71 5.35 19.63
CA ASP A 124 13.85 5.59 20.80
C ASP A 124 14.11 4.56 21.91
N ARG A 125 13.48 4.73 23.08
CA ARG A 125 13.48 3.74 24.17
C ARG A 125 12.03 3.39 24.56
N PRO A 126 11.65 2.09 24.62
CA PRO A 126 12.43 0.92 24.22
C PRO A 126 12.82 0.97 22.73
N SER A 127 13.95 0.35 22.37
CA SER A 127 14.40 0.32 20.97
C SER A 127 13.76 -0.85 20.24
N ASP A 128 13.03 -0.54 19.18
CA ASP A 128 12.51 -1.48 18.20
C ASP A 128 13.33 -1.50 16.89
N THR A 129 12.83 -2.27 15.92
CA THR A 129 13.37 -2.41 14.57
C THR A 129 12.47 -1.83 13.48
N LEU A 130 11.43 -1.05 13.83
CA LEU A 130 10.57 -0.36 12.86
C LEU A 130 11.26 0.89 12.30
N TRP A 131 10.75 1.39 11.17
CA TRP A 131 11.35 2.53 10.47
C TRP A 131 10.62 3.84 10.72
N SER A 132 11.39 4.88 11.05
CA SER A 132 10.94 6.27 11.07
C SER A 132 10.35 6.63 9.71
N TRP A 133 9.11 7.10 9.67
CA TRP A 133 8.38 7.22 8.41
C TRP A 133 8.89 8.33 7.50
N LYS A 134 9.66 9.29 8.04
CA LYS A 134 10.03 10.54 7.36
C LYS A 134 11.50 10.89 7.54
N TRP A 135 12.24 10.97 6.44
CA TRP A 135 13.66 11.36 6.41
C TRP A 135 13.89 12.40 5.32
N GLY A 136 14.73 13.39 5.58
CA GLY A 136 14.95 14.49 4.66
C GLY A 136 15.81 15.60 5.24
N ARG A 137 15.65 16.81 4.73
CA ARG A 137 16.50 17.95 5.04
C ARG A 137 15.85 18.86 6.09
N TYR A 138 16.56 19.16 7.18
CA TYR A 138 16.17 20.19 8.13
C TYR A 138 16.47 21.59 7.56
N ALA A 139 15.81 22.63 8.10
CA ALA A 139 16.05 24.03 7.72
C ALA A 139 17.53 24.46 7.82
N LYS A 140 18.30 23.89 8.76
CA LYS A 140 19.76 24.10 8.90
C LYS A 140 20.62 23.35 7.86
N LYS A 141 20.05 22.96 6.72
CA LYS A 141 20.65 22.21 5.60
C LYS A 141 21.17 20.79 5.90
N GLN A 142 21.27 20.39 7.17
CA GLN A 142 21.53 19.01 7.62
C GLN A 142 20.44 18.04 7.14
N TRP A 143 20.81 16.77 6.95
CA TRP A 143 19.89 15.67 6.63
C TRP A 143 19.69 14.73 7.83
N GLY A 144 18.51 14.12 7.96
CA GLY A 144 18.19 13.18 9.03
C GLY A 144 16.70 12.82 9.12
N ILE A 145 16.33 12.14 10.21
CA ILE A 145 14.95 11.74 10.52
C ILE A 145 14.12 12.98 10.87
N LEU A 146 13.15 13.32 10.03
CA LEU A 146 12.27 14.48 10.19
C LEU A 146 11.08 14.19 11.12
N ASP A 147 10.66 12.92 11.19
CA ASP A 147 9.65 12.42 12.13
C ASP A 147 10.04 10.98 12.51
N ARG A 148 10.07 10.70 13.82
CA ARG A 148 10.54 9.44 14.43
C ARG A 148 9.44 8.39 14.56
N ASN A 149 8.17 8.77 14.38
CA ASN A 149 7.05 7.82 14.33
C ASN A 149 7.26 6.80 13.20
N PHE A 150 6.73 5.58 13.35
CA PHE A 150 6.67 4.61 12.25
C PHE A 150 5.34 4.70 11.48
N ALA A 151 5.31 4.13 10.28
CA ALA A 151 4.10 4.02 9.44
C ALA A 151 3.90 2.55 9.09
N SER A 152 2.78 1.98 9.55
CA SER A 152 2.67 0.52 9.65
C SER A 152 2.40 -0.19 8.32
N ASP A 153 1.92 0.52 7.30
CA ASP A 153 1.87 0.03 5.91
C ASP A 153 3.28 -0.26 5.36
N ALA A 154 4.21 0.66 5.59
CA ALA A 154 5.59 0.53 5.18
C ALA A 154 6.31 -0.62 5.91
N ASP A 155 6.09 -0.78 7.22
CA ASP A 155 6.64 -1.90 7.97
C ASP A 155 6.04 -3.23 7.49
N VAL A 156 4.71 -3.30 7.26
CA VAL A 156 4.04 -4.47 6.66
C VAL A 156 4.63 -4.83 5.28
N ASP A 157 4.87 -3.84 4.43
CA ASP A 157 5.44 -4.05 3.09
C ASP A 157 6.92 -4.44 3.14
N ALA A 158 7.72 -3.84 4.03
CA ALA A 158 9.11 -4.19 4.24
C ALA A 158 9.28 -5.63 4.77
N ILE A 159 8.45 -6.02 5.75
CA ILE A 159 8.39 -7.39 6.28
C ILE A 159 7.96 -8.38 5.17
N THR A 160 6.94 -8.03 4.39
CA THR A 160 6.47 -8.84 3.25
C THR A 160 7.61 -9.05 2.25
N ALA A 161 8.32 -7.98 1.88
CA ALA A 161 9.45 -8.02 0.97
C ALA A 161 10.61 -8.90 1.52
N LEU A 162 10.93 -8.80 2.81
CA LEU A 162 11.94 -9.64 3.49
C LEU A 162 11.57 -11.13 3.50
N ILE A 163 10.30 -11.49 3.77
CA ILE A 163 9.85 -12.89 3.74
C ILE A 163 9.91 -13.45 2.32
N LEU A 164 9.49 -12.67 1.31
CA LEU A 164 9.58 -13.06 -0.10
C LEU A 164 11.04 -13.22 -0.52
N ALA A 165 11.92 -12.31 -0.12
CA ALA A 165 13.34 -12.30 -0.48
C ALA A 165 14.09 -13.48 0.15
N SER A 166 13.79 -13.77 1.42
CA SER A 166 14.29 -14.97 2.10
C SER A 166 13.92 -16.26 1.37
N ARG A 167 12.64 -16.39 0.96
CA ARG A 167 12.15 -17.55 0.20
C ARG A 167 12.75 -17.64 -1.21
N ARG A 168 12.92 -16.51 -1.90
CA ARG A 168 13.41 -16.46 -3.29
C ARG A 168 14.91 -16.73 -3.38
N TRP A 169 15.71 -16.05 -2.56
CA TRP A 169 17.18 -16.06 -2.64
C TRP A 169 17.84 -16.91 -1.53
N LYS A 170 17.05 -17.66 -0.76
CA LYS A 170 17.50 -18.53 0.35
C LYS A 170 18.31 -17.79 1.42
N ARG A 171 17.88 -16.57 1.76
CA ARG A 171 18.51 -15.67 2.76
C ARG A 171 17.83 -15.83 4.13
N PRO A 172 18.34 -16.66 5.06
CA PRO A 172 17.71 -16.87 6.37
C PRO A 172 17.78 -15.63 7.26
N ASP A 173 18.81 -14.80 7.08
CA ASP A 173 19.01 -13.50 7.72
C ASP A 173 17.84 -12.54 7.47
N TYR A 174 17.32 -12.48 6.25
CA TYR A 174 16.13 -11.69 5.93
C TYR A 174 14.87 -12.19 6.65
N LEU A 175 14.75 -13.50 6.90
CA LEU A 175 13.64 -14.06 7.68
C LEU A 175 13.77 -13.71 9.17
N SER A 176 14.98 -13.80 9.74
CA SER A 176 15.23 -13.40 11.13
C SER A 176 14.97 -11.91 11.38
N LEU A 177 15.27 -11.06 10.39
CA LEU A 177 14.91 -9.64 10.43
C LEU A 177 13.38 -9.43 10.33
N ALA A 178 12.71 -10.11 9.39
CA ALA A 178 11.25 -10.05 9.27
C ALA A 178 10.53 -10.50 10.54
N GLN A 179 10.94 -11.64 11.12
CA GLN A 179 10.41 -12.15 12.39
C GLN A 179 10.66 -11.21 13.58
N THR A 180 11.70 -10.37 13.51
CA THR A 180 11.98 -9.37 14.55
C THR A 180 11.08 -8.14 14.40
N LYS A 181 11.00 -7.57 13.19
CA LYS A 181 10.06 -6.50 12.87
C LYS A 181 8.59 -6.90 13.13
N LEU A 182 8.21 -8.16 12.92
CA LEU A 182 6.87 -8.66 13.25
C LEU A 182 6.54 -8.59 14.75
N ARG A 183 7.49 -8.93 15.64
CA ARG A 183 7.27 -8.80 17.09
C ARG A 183 7.05 -7.35 17.49
N ASP A 184 7.86 -6.45 16.93
CA ASP A 184 7.79 -5.02 17.22
C ASP A 184 6.49 -4.39 16.66
N LEU A 185 6.13 -4.71 15.42
CA LEU A 185 4.87 -4.28 14.79
C LEU A 185 3.65 -4.76 15.59
N TRP A 186 3.66 -6.01 16.06
CA TRP A 186 2.60 -6.53 16.94
C TRP A 186 2.56 -5.78 18.28
N ALA A 187 3.72 -5.60 18.92
CA ALA A 187 3.83 -4.95 20.22
C ALA A 187 3.44 -3.47 20.20
N LEU A 188 3.69 -2.75 19.10
CA LEU A 188 3.56 -1.29 19.00
C LEU A 188 2.36 -0.79 18.19
N SER A 189 1.80 -1.61 17.28
CA SER A 189 0.79 -1.15 16.30
C SER A 189 -0.52 -1.95 16.29
N ILE A 190 -0.50 -3.20 16.78
CA ILE A 190 -1.72 -4.02 16.88
C ILE A 190 -2.43 -3.74 18.20
N ILE A 191 -3.76 -3.57 18.18
CA ILE A 191 -4.57 -3.29 19.37
C ILE A 191 -5.82 -4.18 19.43
N PRO A 192 -6.15 -4.81 20.57
CA PRO A 192 -7.39 -5.56 20.75
C PRO A 192 -8.59 -4.65 21.06
N VAL A 193 -9.75 -4.96 20.49
CA VAL A 193 -11.04 -4.35 20.81
C VAL A 193 -12.07 -5.49 20.95
N GLY A 194 -12.36 -5.89 22.19
CA GLY A 194 -13.08 -7.14 22.45
C GLY A 194 -12.35 -8.36 21.86
N ASN A 195 -13.08 -9.19 21.11
CA ASN A 195 -12.54 -10.42 20.50
C ASN A 195 -11.80 -10.18 19.16
N GLN A 196 -11.59 -8.92 18.77
CA GLN A 196 -10.99 -8.55 17.48
C GLN A 196 -9.70 -7.76 17.69
N ARG A 197 -8.86 -7.67 16.65
CA ARG A 197 -7.64 -6.86 16.68
C ARG A 197 -7.56 -5.98 15.43
N TYR A 198 -7.00 -4.80 15.59
CA TYR A 198 -6.88 -3.79 14.55
C TYR A 198 -5.42 -3.38 14.37
N LEU A 199 -5.02 -3.13 13.13
CA LEU A 199 -3.75 -2.47 12.80
C LEU A 199 -3.98 -0.96 12.88
N LEU A 200 -3.22 -0.28 13.75
CA LEU A 200 -3.16 1.18 13.74
C LEU A 200 -2.18 1.65 12.65
N PRO A 201 -2.36 2.83 12.05
CA PRO A 201 -1.44 3.34 11.01
C PRO A 201 -0.01 3.67 11.49
N GLY A 202 0.25 3.62 12.79
CA GLY A 202 1.56 3.87 13.41
C GLY A 202 1.55 3.54 14.91
N PRO A 203 2.27 4.31 15.76
CA PRO A 203 2.28 4.12 17.22
C PRO A 203 0.90 4.30 17.87
N ARG A 204 0.60 3.52 18.92
CA ARG A 204 -0.70 3.58 19.62
C ARG A 204 -1.04 4.99 20.08
N GLU A 205 -0.10 5.69 20.69
CA GLU A 205 -0.22 7.04 21.22
C GLU A 205 -0.61 8.12 20.18
N ALA A 206 -0.43 7.85 18.88
CA ALA A 206 -0.80 8.76 17.80
C ALA A 206 -2.17 8.43 17.16
N PHE A 207 -2.67 7.20 17.30
CA PHE A 207 -3.87 6.71 16.60
C PHE A 207 -4.95 6.12 17.52
N GLN A 208 -4.69 6.00 18.83
CA GLN A 208 -5.66 5.61 19.86
C GLN A 208 -6.10 6.83 20.68
N GLN A 209 -7.39 7.13 20.62
CA GLN A 209 -8.11 8.04 21.52
C GLN A 209 -8.91 7.22 22.55
N PRO A 210 -9.42 7.81 23.65
CA PRO A 210 -10.05 7.06 24.74
C PRO A 210 -11.18 6.10 24.30
N THR A 211 -12.01 6.52 23.34
CA THR A 211 -13.13 5.73 22.79
C THR A 211 -13.05 5.51 21.28
N LYS A 212 -11.94 5.88 20.62
CA LYS A 212 -11.81 5.82 19.15
C LYS A 212 -10.43 5.37 18.68
N LEU A 213 -10.39 4.51 17.66
CA LEU A 213 -9.18 4.22 16.88
C LEU A 213 -9.25 4.94 15.54
N LEU A 214 -8.19 5.68 15.19
CA LEU A 214 -8.01 6.28 13.88
C LEU A 214 -7.38 5.23 12.95
N LEU A 215 -8.10 4.85 11.90
CA LEU A 215 -7.71 3.79 10.98
C LEU A 215 -7.57 4.33 9.56
N ASN A 216 -6.70 3.70 8.78
CA ASN A 216 -6.52 3.97 7.34
C ASN A 216 -6.77 2.66 6.57
N PRO A 217 -7.88 2.53 5.81
CA PRO A 217 -8.23 1.32 5.08
C PRO A 217 -7.15 0.80 4.12
N SER A 218 -6.28 1.69 3.64
CA SER A 218 -5.24 1.35 2.66
C SER A 218 -3.98 0.70 3.24
N TYR A 219 -3.83 0.75 4.58
CA TYR A 219 -2.74 0.11 5.32
C TYR A 219 -3.00 -1.39 5.53
N PHE A 220 -4.25 -1.83 5.44
CA PHE A 220 -4.63 -3.23 5.63
C PHE A 220 -4.20 -4.08 4.42
N SER A 221 -3.38 -5.10 4.68
CA SER A 221 -2.86 -6.01 3.66
C SER A 221 -3.15 -7.47 4.05
N PRO A 222 -4.38 -7.98 3.81
CA PRO A 222 -4.79 -9.34 4.22
C PRO A 222 -3.84 -10.44 3.74
N ALA A 223 -3.31 -10.30 2.51
CA ALA A 223 -2.34 -11.22 1.93
C ALA A 223 -1.01 -11.26 2.71
N ALA A 224 -0.57 -10.12 3.25
CA ALA A 224 0.61 -10.02 4.09
C ALA A 224 0.36 -10.66 5.46
N PHE A 225 -0.80 -10.41 6.09
CA PHE A 225 -1.13 -11.02 7.39
C PHE A 225 -1.20 -12.56 7.31
N ARG A 226 -1.72 -13.12 6.22
CA ARG A 226 -1.64 -14.57 5.94
C ARG A 226 -0.22 -15.07 5.66
N LEU A 227 0.67 -14.23 5.15
CA LEU A 227 2.09 -14.54 4.97
C LEU A 227 2.83 -14.53 6.32
N PHE A 228 2.48 -13.60 7.20
CA PHE A 228 3.07 -13.46 8.54
C PHE A 228 2.72 -14.66 9.43
N ALA A 229 1.46 -15.12 9.41
CA ALA A 229 1.00 -16.33 10.10
C ALA A 229 1.77 -17.62 9.73
N GLN A 230 2.50 -17.63 8.60
CA GLN A 230 3.34 -18.77 8.19
C GLN A 230 4.72 -18.76 8.86
N VAL A 231 5.21 -17.60 9.29
CA VAL A 231 6.57 -17.37 9.81
C VAL A 231 6.62 -16.94 11.28
N ASP A 232 5.54 -16.37 11.78
CA ASP A 232 5.29 -16.12 13.20
C ASP A 232 3.98 -16.82 13.58
N ARG A 233 4.07 -17.74 14.55
CA ARG A 233 2.95 -18.51 15.11
C ARG A 233 2.62 -18.13 16.55
N THR A 234 3.32 -17.16 17.12
CA THR A 234 3.10 -16.67 18.48
C THR A 234 2.03 -15.58 18.55
N HIS A 235 1.72 -14.95 17.41
CA HIS A 235 0.72 -13.90 17.30
C HIS A 235 -0.39 -14.26 16.31
N ASP A 236 -1.60 -13.78 16.61
CA ASP A 236 -2.82 -14.05 15.84
C ASP A 236 -2.96 -13.08 14.66
N TRP A 237 -2.04 -13.21 13.70
CA TRP A 237 -2.05 -12.45 12.44
C TRP A 237 -3.31 -12.72 11.60
N LEU A 238 -3.99 -13.86 11.78
CA LEU A 238 -5.22 -14.18 11.05
C LEU A 238 -6.41 -13.33 11.54
N SER A 239 -6.48 -12.97 12.82
CA SER A 239 -7.51 -12.02 13.29
C SER A 239 -7.49 -10.66 12.58
N LEU A 240 -6.34 -10.24 12.06
CA LEU A 240 -6.22 -9.01 11.26
C LEU A 240 -6.78 -9.15 9.84
N VAL A 241 -6.83 -10.36 9.28
CA VAL A 241 -7.48 -10.61 7.98
C VAL A 241 -8.97 -10.29 8.08
N ASP A 242 -9.63 -10.76 9.13
CA ASP A 242 -11.07 -10.61 9.28
C ASP A 242 -11.48 -9.19 9.68
N SER A 243 -10.70 -8.52 10.54
CA SER A 243 -10.92 -7.09 10.84
C SER A 243 -10.60 -6.19 9.65
N SER A 244 -9.61 -6.52 8.80
CA SER A 244 -9.35 -5.77 7.55
C SER A 244 -10.62 -5.64 6.72
N TYR A 245 -11.31 -6.75 6.46
CA TYR A 245 -12.53 -6.74 5.66
C TYR A 245 -13.67 -6.00 6.37
N GLN A 246 -13.77 -6.06 7.70
CA GLN A 246 -14.75 -5.26 8.45
C GLN A 246 -14.50 -3.76 8.34
N VAL A 247 -13.24 -3.31 8.44
CA VAL A 247 -12.85 -1.91 8.26
C VAL A 247 -13.10 -1.44 6.82
N LEU A 248 -12.78 -2.27 5.83
CA LEU A 248 -12.96 -1.97 4.40
C LEU A 248 -14.43 -1.85 4.00
N GLU A 249 -15.27 -2.80 4.41
CA GLU A 249 -16.72 -2.80 4.16
C GLU A 249 -17.42 -1.69 4.97
N GLY A 250 -16.97 -1.42 6.20
CA GLY A 250 -17.44 -0.30 7.01
C GLY A 250 -17.10 1.06 6.40
N SER A 251 -15.86 1.24 5.95
CA SER A 251 -15.39 2.44 5.25
C SER A 251 -16.18 2.69 3.95
N ALA A 252 -16.35 1.66 3.11
CA ALA A 252 -17.20 1.74 1.92
C ALA A 252 -18.66 2.04 2.28
N SER A 253 -19.18 1.49 3.37
CA SER A 253 -20.57 1.70 3.79
C SER A 253 -20.88 3.15 4.18
N LEU A 254 -19.91 3.88 4.74
CA LEU A 254 -19.99 5.32 5.03
C LEU A 254 -20.06 6.19 3.77
N SER A 255 -19.68 5.66 2.61
CA SER A 255 -19.71 6.36 1.33
C SER A 255 -21.03 6.11 0.57
N THR A 256 -21.57 7.17 -0.06
CA THR A 256 -22.68 7.05 -1.02
C THR A 256 -22.25 6.36 -2.31
N LEU A 257 -20.97 6.47 -2.67
CA LEU A 257 -20.38 5.85 -3.87
C LEU A 257 -19.81 4.44 -3.59
N LYS A 258 -19.91 3.94 -2.36
CA LYS A 258 -19.32 2.67 -1.89
C LYS A 258 -17.80 2.53 -2.12
N LEU A 259 -17.11 3.66 -2.23
CA LEU A 259 -15.66 3.75 -2.23
C LEU A 259 -15.13 3.83 -0.78
N PRO A 260 -13.97 3.20 -0.47
CA PRO A 260 -13.30 3.40 0.81
C PRO A 260 -12.84 4.86 1.02
N SER A 261 -12.49 5.19 2.25
CA SER A 261 -11.89 6.45 2.63
C SER A 261 -10.39 6.34 2.89
N ASP A 262 -9.67 7.46 2.83
CA ASP A 262 -8.28 7.59 3.26
C ASP A 262 -8.18 7.27 4.76
N TRP A 263 -9.09 7.84 5.55
CA TRP A 263 -9.17 7.66 7.00
C TRP A 263 -10.61 7.46 7.48
N LEU A 264 -10.79 6.80 8.62
CA LEU A 264 -12.04 6.72 9.38
C LEU A 264 -11.75 6.46 10.86
N ALA A 265 -12.75 6.63 11.73
CA ALA A 265 -12.70 6.18 13.11
C ALA A 265 -13.44 4.85 13.28
N LEU A 266 -12.91 3.99 14.15
CA LEU A 266 -13.68 2.94 14.82
C LEU A 266 -13.95 3.41 16.26
N ASP A 267 -15.22 3.49 16.63
CA ASP A 267 -15.68 3.71 17.99
C ASP A 267 -15.55 2.40 18.80
N THR A 268 -14.75 2.39 19.87
CA THR A 268 -14.34 1.15 20.54
C THR A 268 -15.42 0.57 21.46
N GLU A 269 -16.39 1.39 21.87
CA GLU A 269 -17.50 0.98 22.75
C GLU A 269 -18.66 0.42 21.92
N THR A 270 -19.12 1.20 20.93
CA THR A 270 -20.27 0.83 20.06
C THR A 270 -19.87 -0.09 18.90
N LYS A 271 -18.55 -0.21 18.63
CA LYS A 271 -17.96 -0.93 17.49
C LYS A 271 -18.44 -0.42 16.13
N GLN A 272 -18.91 0.83 16.07
CA GLN A 272 -19.36 1.47 14.84
C GLN A 272 -18.22 2.21 14.14
N PHE A 273 -18.21 2.14 12.82
CA PHE A 273 -17.36 2.97 11.99
C PHE A 273 -17.97 4.36 11.83
N GLN A 274 -17.15 5.40 11.96
CA GLN A 274 -17.57 6.80 11.90
C GLN A 274 -16.69 7.58 10.92
N PRO A 275 -17.25 8.53 10.14
CA PRO A 275 -16.46 9.39 9.29
C PRO A 275 -15.69 10.41 10.12
N LEU A 276 -14.46 10.72 9.70
CA LEU A 276 -13.64 11.80 10.24
C LEU A 276 -13.91 13.06 9.42
N LEU A 277 -14.56 14.04 10.04
CA LEU A 277 -14.98 15.29 9.42
C LEU A 277 -14.01 16.42 9.79
N GLY A 278 -13.58 17.22 8.81
CA GLY A 278 -12.73 18.39 9.06
C GLY A 278 -11.82 18.74 7.88
N THR A 279 -10.88 19.66 8.14
CA THR A 279 -9.81 20.09 7.21
C THR A 279 -8.41 19.68 7.67
N GLU A 280 -8.30 19.00 8.82
CA GLU A 280 -7.08 18.39 9.32
C GLU A 280 -6.57 17.28 8.36
N PRO A 281 -5.28 16.91 8.37
CA PRO A 281 -4.72 15.96 7.40
C PRO A 281 -5.29 14.53 7.49
N VAL A 282 -6.04 14.19 8.54
CA VAL A 282 -6.65 12.89 8.80
C VAL A 282 -8.18 13.03 8.72
N PHE A 283 -8.75 12.78 7.53
CA PHE A 283 -10.19 12.92 7.29
C PHE A 283 -10.74 11.94 6.25
N SER A 284 -12.05 11.72 6.26
CA SER A 284 -12.73 10.77 5.38
C SER A 284 -13.06 11.37 4.01
N ARG A 285 -12.24 11.00 3.01
CA ARG A 285 -12.45 11.20 1.56
C ARG A 285 -11.91 9.97 0.82
N TYR A 286 -12.29 9.72 -0.43
CA TYR A 286 -11.51 8.83 -1.30
C TYR A 286 -10.37 9.64 -1.94
N GLY A 287 -9.11 9.29 -1.69
CA GLY A 287 -7.96 10.07 -2.11
C GLY A 287 -6.66 9.24 -2.27
N PHE A 288 -5.53 9.85 -1.91
CA PHE A 288 -4.19 9.29 -2.14
C PHE A 288 -3.83 8.13 -1.20
N ASP A 289 -4.63 7.86 -0.18
CA ASP A 289 -4.54 6.62 0.59
C ASP A 289 -5.48 5.57 0.00
N ALA A 290 -6.77 5.91 -0.11
CA ALA A 290 -7.85 4.99 -0.45
C ALA A 290 -7.62 4.22 -1.76
N TYR A 291 -7.00 4.83 -2.78
CA TYR A 291 -6.72 4.14 -4.04
C TYR A 291 -5.82 2.89 -3.88
N ARG A 292 -5.00 2.82 -2.83
CA ARG A 292 -4.08 1.70 -2.60
C ARG A 292 -4.84 0.41 -2.21
N VAL A 293 -6.06 0.53 -1.66
CA VAL A 293 -6.94 -0.61 -1.30
C VAL A 293 -7.10 -1.62 -2.43
N TRP A 294 -7.25 -1.15 -3.68
CA TRP A 294 -7.50 -2.03 -4.83
C TRP A 294 -6.36 -3.03 -5.05
N TRP A 295 -5.09 -2.61 -4.94
CA TRP A 295 -3.96 -3.53 -5.12
C TRP A 295 -3.70 -4.38 -3.86
N ARG A 296 -3.95 -3.84 -2.65
CA ARG A 296 -3.94 -4.61 -1.39
C ARG A 296 -4.84 -5.85 -1.48
N LEU A 297 -6.06 -5.67 -1.97
CA LEU A 297 -7.04 -6.76 -2.13
C LEU A 297 -6.79 -7.62 -3.36
N ALA A 298 -6.27 -7.06 -4.46
CA ALA A 298 -5.88 -7.86 -5.62
C ALA A 298 -4.82 -8.93 -5.25
N LEU A 299 -3.91 -8.63 -4.31
CA LEU A 299 -2.98 -9.63 -3.78
C LEU A 299 -3.69 -10.77 -3.04
N ASP A 300 -4.67 -10.49 -2.17
CA ASP A 300 -5.35 -11.55 -1.40
C ASP A 300 -6.30 -12.40 -2.28
N ALA A 301 -6.95 -11.76 -3.25
CA ALA A 301 -7.73 -12.42 -4.29
C ALA A 301 -6.86 -13.34 -5.20
N THR A 302 -5.60 -12.99 -5.44
CA THR A 302 -4.69 -13.71 -6.35
C THR A 302 -3.85 -14.77 -5.64
N TRP A 303 -3.28 -14.46 -4.47
CA TRP A 303 -2.35 -15.35 -3.75
C TRP A 303 -3.10 -16.39 -2.90
N TYR A 304 -4.26 -16.03 -2.34
CA TYR A 304 -5.02 -16.89 -1.42
C TYR A 304 -6.46 -17.16 -1.90
N GLY A 305 -6.91 -16.51 -2.96
CA GLY A 305 -8.21 -16.77 -3.56
C GLY A 305 -9.41 -16.23 -2.77
N GLU A 306 -9.19 -15.38 -1.77
CA GLU A 306 -10.20 -14.93 -0.79
C GLU A 306 -11.48 -14.39 -1.45
N PRO A 307 -12.66 -15.00 -1.17
CA PRO A 307 -13.94 -14.54 -1.70
C PRO A 307 -14.32 -13.10 -1.32
N ARG A 308 -13.89 -12.59 -0.17
CA ARG A 308 -14.15 -11.19 0.25
C ARG A 308 -13.45 -10.18 -0.66
N ALA A 309 -12.14 -10.31 -0.87
CA ALA A 309 -11.41 -9.47 -1.83
C ALA A 309 -12.05 -9.53 -3.23
N LYS A 310 -12.42 -10.72 -3.70
CA LYS A 310 -13.05 -10.90 -5.02
C LYS A 310 -14.41 -10.20 -5.16
N ARG A 311 -15.18 -10.04 -4.08
CA ARG A 311 -16.44 -9.27 -4.09
C ARG A 311 -16.21 -7.77 -3.94
N TYR A 312 -15.23 -7.35 -3.15
CA TYR A 312 -14.88 -5.93 -2.98
C TYR A 312 -14.28 -5.31 -4.26
N LEU A 313 -13.73 -6.15 -5.14
CA LEU A 313 -13.14 -5.77 -6.44
C LEU A 313 -14.16 -5.81 -7.61
N GLN A 314 -15.47 -5.76 -7.35
CA GLN A 314 -16.56 -5.91 -8.33
C GLN A 314 -17.58 -4.76 -8.26
#